data_AF-A0A7S2A2B2-F1
#
_entry.id   AF-A0A7S2A2B2-F1
#
_cell.length_a   1.000
_cell.length_b   1.000
_cell.length_c   1.000
_cell.angle_alpha   90.00
_cell.angle_beta   90.00
_cell.angle_gamma   90.00
#
_symmetry.space_group_name_H-M   'P 1'
#
loop_
_entity.id
_entity.type
_entity.pdbx_description
1 polymer ?
#
loop_
_entity_poly.entity_id
_entity_poly.type
_entity_poly.pdbx_seq_one_letter_code
_entity_poly.pdbx_strand_id
1 'polypeptide(L)'
;DNDDNDESENDDDTEEEDGVSAALTGALDRFAQFFISPLFNPNMVQRELKAIDSEYKNALSSDMWRTYMLLKSSSNPKHPFSKFGCGNYDTLTNFVNVGNSGKEEDGGARNDLIQFWQEKYTGSNMKLCVYGKASLDELQKVVEQTFGDVRPGLPKSTSPTPSSSSSSNKQLFTTESTKYNNAVAFPPSSLSKIQEVIPVAEQRTIKILFATPPLDDEDIVDSRPYRVLSHLLGHESVGRLLFF
;
A
#
# COMPACT_ATOMS: atom_id res chain seq x y z
N ASP A 1 -20.35 13.55 -4.17
CA ASP A 1 -20.95 12.38 -3.53
C ASP A 1 -20.90 12.59 -2.04
N ASN A 2 -22.09 12.77 -1.47
CA ASN A 2 -22.31 13.31 -0.14
C ASN A 2 -21.81 12.33 0.93
N ASP A 3 -20.92 12.81 1.79
CA ASP A 3 -20.73 12.23 3.12
C ASP A 3 -22.04 12.42 3.90
N ASP A 4 -22.66 11.31 4.31
CA ASP A 4 -23.77 11.31 5.27
C ASP A 4 -23.22 11.71 6.64
N ASN A 5 -23.22 13.01 6.91
CA ASN A 5 -23.01 13.56 8.26
C ASN A 5 -24.35 14.04 8.80
N ASP A 6 -25.11 13.13 9.42
CA ASP A 6 -26.31 13.44 10.18
C ASP A 6 -25.98 13.29 11.67
N GLU A 7 -25.67 14.42 12.32
CA GLU A 7 -25.58 14.50 13.78
C GLU A 7 -27.00 14.66 14.33
N SER A 8 -27.62 13.53 14.68
CA SER A 8 -28.77 13.53 15.58
C SER A 8 -28.30 13.22 17.01
N GLU A 9 -28.27 14.25 17.86
CA GLU A 9 -28.26 14.10 19.31
C GLU A 9 -29.60 13.47 19.74
N ASN A 10 -29.62 12.15 19.81
CA ASN A 10 -30.64 11.43 20.56
C ASN A 10 -30.02 11.02 21.90
N ASP A 11 -30.29 11.82 22.93
CA ASP A 11 -30.28 11.35 24.32
C ASP A 11 -31.39 10.29 24.45
N ASP A 12 -31.04 9.04 24.17
CA ASP A 12 -31.86 7.89 24.52
C ASP A 12 -31.01 6.95 25.36
N ASP A 13 -31.38 6.84 26.63
CA ASP A 13 -30.89 5.87 27.61
C ASP A 13 -31.12 4.45 27.08
N THR A 14 -30.27 4.03 26.15
CA THR A 14 -30.27 2.68 25.61
C THR A 14 -29.51 1.81 26.60
N GLU A 15 -30.27 0.91 27.23
CA GLU A 15 -29.78 -0.24 27.99
C GLU A 15 -28.51 -0.78 27.29
N GLU A 16 -27.42 -0.95 28.05
CA GLU A 16 -26.20 -1.57 27.53
C GLU A 16 -26.59 -2.94 26.96
N GLU A 17 -26.76 -3.03 25.63
CA GLU A 17 -26.86 -4.31 24.95
C GLU A 17 -25.54 -5.02 25.22
N ASP A 18 -25.58 -6.00 26.13
CA ASP A 18 -24.53 -6.97 26.35
C ASP A 18 -24.29 -7.73 25.02
N GLY A 19 -23.38 -7.21 24.18
CA GLY A 19 -23.03 -7.84 22.91
C GLY A 19 -22.44 -6.93 21.83
N VAL A 20 -22.04 -7.56 20.72
CA VAL A 20 -21.64 -6.86 19.50
C VAL A 20 -22.89 -6.32 18.81
N SER A 21 -22.93 -5.01 18.54
CA SER A 21 -24.09 -4.40 17.88
C SER A 21 -24.42 -5.06 16.54
N ALA A 22 -25.71 -5.12 16.20
CA ALA A 22 -26.17 -5.66 14.93
C ALA A 22 -25.56 -4.92 13.72
N ALA A 23 -25.32 -3.61 13.87
CA ALA A 23 -24.66 -2.79 12.85
C ALA A 23 -23.22 -3.24 12.60
N LEU A 24 -22.43 -3.45 13.66
CA LEU A 24 -21.05 -3.92 13.54
C LEU A 24 -21.00 -5.33 12.96
N THR A 25 -21.86 -6.23 13.44
CA THR A 25 -21.95 -7.61 12.93
C THR A 25 -22.28 -7.62 11.43
N GLY A 26 -23.29 -6.88 11.00
CA GLY A 26 -23.66 -6.79 9.58
C GLY A 26 -22.60 -6.11 8.71
N ALA A 27 -21.85 -5.15 9.24
CA ALA A 27 -20.73 -4.53 8.54
C ALA A 27 -19.57 -5.51 8.33
N LEU A 28 -19.21 -6.28 9.36
CA LEU A 28 -18.16 -7.30 9.28
C LEU A 28 -18.55 -8.41 8.30
N ASP A 29 -19.79 -8.87 8.31
CA ASP A 29 -20.27 -9.88 7.37
C ASP A 29 -20.13 -9.42 5.91
N ARG A 30 -20.65 -8.23 5.57
CA ARG A 30 -20.52 -7.67 4.21
C ARG A 30 -19.07 -7.42 3.82
N PHE A 31 -18.24 -6.94 4.74
CA PHE A 31 -16.83 -6.67 4.48
C PHE A 31 -16.03 -7.96 4.25
N ALA A 32 -16.32 -9.02 5.01
CA ALA A 32 -15.68 -10.32 4.85
C ALA A 32 -15.89 -10.91 3.45
N GLN A 33 -17.03 -10.66 2.81
CA GLN A 33 -17.33 -11.16 1.46
C GLN A 33 -16.34 -10.70 0.39
N PHE A 34 -15.63 -9.58 0.59
CA PHE A 34 -14.59 -9.12 -0.34
C PHE A 34 -13.39 -10.09 -0.40
N PHE A 35 -13.18 -10.83 0.69
CA PHE A 35 -12.07 -11.76 0.89
C PHE A 35 -12.49 -13.23 0.74
N ILE A 36 -13.79 -13.50 0.72
CA ILE A 36 -14.36 -14.85 0.63
C ILE A 36 -14.83 -15.14 -0.80
N SER A 37 -15.73 -14.31 -1.35
CA SER A 37 -16.39 -14.59 -2.63
C SER A 37 -16.77 -13.30 -3.39
N PRO A 38 -15.80 -12.47 -3.79
CA PRO A 38 -16.06 -11.32 -4.64
C PRO A 38 -16.59 -11.76 -6.02
N LEU A 39 -17.62 -11.07 -6.51
CA LEU A 39 -18.30 -11.42 -7.77
C LEU A 39 -17.47 -11.13 -9.03
N PHE A 40 -16.58 -10.13 -8.96
CA PHE A 40 -15.85 -9.59 -10.11
C PHE A 40 -16.78 -9.39 -11.33
N ASN A 41 -17.89 -8.69 -11.17
CA ASN A 41 -18.87 -8.50 -12.25
C ASN A 41 -18.20 -7.83 -13.47
N PRO A 42 -18.23 -8.43 -14.68
CA PRO A 42 -17.56 -7.90 -15.86
C PRO A 42 -17.92 -6.45 -16.19
N ASN A 43 -19.20 -6.08 -16.07
CA ASN A 43 -19.66 -4.72 -16.34
C ASN A 43 -19.09 -3.71 -15.33
N MET A 44 -18.95 -4.13 -14.07
CA MET A 44 -18.37 -3.30 -13.03
C MET A 44 -16.86 -3.16 -13.21
N VAL A 45 -16.17 -4.23 -13.59
CA VAL A 45 -14.73 -4.17 -13.94
C VAL A 45 -14.50 -3.19 -15.09
N GLN A 46 -15.30 -3.25 -16.15
CA GLN A 46 -15.20 -2.32 -17.27
C GLN A 46 -15.46 -0.86 -16.87
N ARG A 47 -16.42 -0.63 -15.97
CA ARG A 47 -16.68 0.71 -15.44
C ARG A 47 -15.50 1.21 -14.59
N GLU A 48 -14.94 0.33 -13.76
CA GLU A 48 -13.81 0.64 -12.89
C GLU A 48 -12.54 0.97 -13.68
N LEU A 49 -12.27 0.26 -14.78
CA LEU A 49 -11.15 0.57 -15.67
C LEU A 49 -11.20 2.01 -16.21
N LYS A 50 -12.40 2.52 -16.52
CA LYS A 50 -12.61 3.91 -16.97
C LYS A 50 -12.48 4.91 -15.81
N ALA A 51 -12.87 4.52 -14.60
CA ALA A 51 -12.69 5.34 -13.41
C ALA A 51 -11.20 5.52 -13.10
N ILE A 52 -10.43 4.42 -13.07
CA ILE A 52 -8.96 4.43 -12.88
C ILE A 52 -8.27 5.31 -13.94
N ASP A 53 -8.69 5.20 -15.20
CA ASP A 53 -8.13 6.04 -16.27
C ASP A 53 -8.43 7.53 -16.06
N SER A 54 -9.60 7.85 -15.52
CA SER A 54 -9.99 9.23 -15.17
C SER A 54 -9.17 9.76 -14.00
N GLU A 55 -8.93 8.94 -12.97
CA GLU A 55 -8.04 9.28 -11.85
C GLU A 55 -6.59 9.52 -12.32
N TYR A 56 -6.08 8.65 -13.19
CA TYR A 56 -4.77 8.83 -13.81
C TYR A 56 -4.68 10.16 -14.58
N LYS A 57 -5.68 10.48 -15.40
CA LYS A 57 -5.75 11.75 -16.14
C LYS A 57 -5.78 12.96 -15.21
N ASN A 58 -6.52 12.87 -14.11
CA ASN A 58 -6.55 13.93 -13.10
C ASN A 58 -5.20 14.08 -12.39
N ALA A 59 -4.46 12.99 -12.18
CA ALA A 59 -3.14 13.02 -11.57
C ALA A 59 -2.05 13.67 -12.47
N LEU A 60 -2.26 13.77 -13.79
CA LEU A 60 -1.27 14.32 -14.74
C LEU A 60 -0.91 15.79 -14.48
N SER A 61 -1.83 16.56 -13.91
CA SER A 61 -1.62 17.96 -13.54
C SER A 61 -1.12 18.14 -12.10
N SER A 62 -1.07 17.06 -11.30
CA SER A 62 -0.60 17.11 -9.92
C SER A 62 0.92 17.06 -9.86
N ASP A 63 1.56 18.16 -9.44
CA ASP A 63 3.01 18.23 -9.25
C ASP A 63 3.54 17.19 -8.24
N MET A 64 2.72 16.81 -7.25
CA MET A 64 3.04 15.74 -6.31
C MET A 64 3.23 14.40 -7.05
N TRP A 65 2.23 13.99 -7.86
CA TRP A 65 2.27 12.74 -8.62
C TRP A 65 3.36 12.76 -9.69
N ARG A 66 3.51 13.89 -10.41
CA ARG A 66 4.55 14.08 -11.41
C ARG A 66 5.96 13.91 -10.83
N THR A 67 6.22 14.56 -9.69
CA THR A 67 7.52 14.45 -9.00
C THR A 67 7.75 13.05 -8.45
N TYR A 68 6.71 12.40 -7.92
CA TYR A 68 6.82 11.03 -7.41
C TYR A 68 7.13 10.04 -8.53
N MET A 69 6.45 10.15 -9.68
CA MET A 69 6.74 9.30 -10.83
C MET A 69 8.12 9.58 -11.43
N LEU A 70 8.60 10.83 -11.42
CA LEU A 70 9.98 11.18 -11.80
C LEU A 70 11.01 10.50 -10.88
N LEU A 71 10.76 10.48 -9.57
CA LEU A 71 11.62 9.78 -8.62
C LEU A 71 11.65 8.27 -8.93
N LYS A 72 10.49 7.66 -9.16
CA LYS A 72 10.38 6.24 -9.51
C LYS A 72 11.09 5.91 -10.83
N SER A 73 10.93 6.73 -11.88
CA SER A 73 11.58 6.50 -13.17
C SER A 73 13.10 6.72 -13.12
N SER A 74 13.59 7.50 -12.15
CA SER A 74 15.02 7.67 -11.91
C SER A 74 15.69 6.52 -11.13
N SER A 75 14.88 5.62 -10.56
CA SER A 75 15.34 4.44 -9.81
C SER A 75 15.73 3.29 -10.76
N ASN A 76 16.32 2.25 -10.20
CA ASN A 76 16.71 1.04 -10.93
C ASN A 76 15.47 0.39 -11.61
N PRO A 77 15.44 0.26 -12.96
CA PRO A 77 14.31 -0.33 -13.69
C PRO A 77 14.00 -1.79 -13.33
N LYS A 78 14.95 -2.51 -12.74
CA LYS A 78 14.75 -3.88 -12.26
C LYS A 78 14.11 -3.93 -10.87
N HIS A 79 14.10 -2.82 -10.14
CA HIS A 79 13.50 -2.72 -8.82
C HIS A 79 11.99 -2.45 -8.95
N PRO A 80 11.11 -3.09 -8.16
CA PRO A 80 9.66 -2.86 -8.23
C PRO A 80 9.23 -1.42 -7.98
N PHE A 81 10.03 -0.64 -7.24
CA PHE A 81 9.79 0.80 -7.03
C PHE A 81 9.72 1.59 -8.35
N SER A 82 10.34 1.13 -9.44
CA SER A 82 10.27 1.80 -10.74
C SER A 82 8.92 1.65 -11.46
N LYS A 83 8.07 0.70 -11.05
CA LYS A 83 6.81 0.37 -11.74
C LYS A 83 5.80 1.51 -11.69
N PHE A 84 5.05 1.68 -12.76
CA PHE A 84 3.86 2.53 -12.77
C PHE A 84 2.72 1.83 -12.00
N GLY A 85 2.38 2.36 -10.82
CA GLY A 85 1.58 1.63 -9.83
C GLY A 85 0.08 1.95 -9.83
N CYS A 86 -0.32 3.15 -10.29
CA CYS A 86 -1.74 3.51 -10.33
C CYS A 86 -2.48 2.86 -11.50
N GLY A 87 -1.75 2.49 -12.57
CA GLY A 87 -2.37 2.01 -13.79
C GLY A 87 -3.09 3.12 -14.55
N ASN A 88 -3.63 2.74 -15.70
CA ASN A 88 -4.50 3.48 -16.60
C ASN A 88 -5.17 2.47 -17.54
N TYR A 89 -6.08 2.92 -18.40
CA TYR A 89 -6.80 2.00 -19.29
C TYR A 89 -5.85 1.11 -20.12
N ASP A 90 -4.84 1.71 -20.75
CA ASP A 90 -3.87 1.02 -21.60
C ASP A 90 -3.11 -0.08 -20.83
N THR A 91 -2.57 0.24 -19.66
CA THR A 91 -1.81 -0.72 -18.83
C THR A 91 -2.67 -1.84 -18.25
N LEU A 92 -3.98 -1.65 -18.16
CA LEU A 92 -4.90 -2.63 -17.60
C LEU A 92 -5.67 -3.42 -18.66
N THR A 93 -5.76 -2.94 -19.91
CA THR A 93 -6.44 -3.64 -21.01
C THR A 93 -5.51 -4.15 -22.10
N ASN A 94 -4.40 -3.46 -22.36
CA ASN A 94 -3.55 -3.69 -23.53
C ASN A 94 -2.22 -4.39 -23.17
N PHE A 95 -2.03 -4.78 -21.90
CA PHE A 95 -0.83 -5.48 -21.48
C PHE A 95 -0.84 -6.93 -21.98
N VAL A 96 -0.37 -7.10 -23.22
CA VAL A 96 0.07 -8.38 -23.76
C VAL A 96 1.48 -8.66 -23.21
N ASN A 97 1.70 -9.90 -22.74
CA ASN A 97 2.94 -10.53 -22.21
C ASN A 97 3.02 -10.52 -20.68
N VAL A 98 2.97 -11.66 -19.96
CA VAL A 98 3.86 -12.83 -20.05
C VAL A 98 3.09 -14.10 -19.62
N GLY A 99 2.89 -15.06 -20.53
CA GLY A 99 2.72 -16.47 -20.15
C GLY A 99 1.37 -17.15 -20.43
N ASN A 100 0.22 -16.48 -20.36
CA ASN A 100 -1.07 -17.07 -20.75
C ASN A 100 -2.17 -16.01 -20.76
N SER A 101 -2.72 -15.73 -21.94
CA SER A 101 -4.13 -15.43 -22.23
C SER A 101 -4.19 -14.59 -23.51
N GLY A 102 -4.73 -15.19 -24.55
CA GLY A 102 -4.93 -14.54 -25.84
C GLY A 102 -5.99 -13.44 -25.80
N LYS A 103 -5.80 -12.48 -26.70
CA LYS A 103 -6.78 -11.67 -27.42
C LYS A 103 -8.18 -11.50 -26.82
N GLU A 104 -8.51 -10.23 -26.55
CA GLU A 104 -9.75 -9.51 -26.92
C GLU A 104 -11.14 -10.07 -26.56
N GLU A 105 -11.28 -11.22 -25.92
CA GLU A 105 -12.57 -11.66 -25.37
C GLU A 105 -12.72 -11.19 -23.93
N ASP A 106 -13.34 -10.01 -23.74
CA ASP A 106 -14.07 -9.45 -22.57
C ASP A 106 -13.55 -9.68 -21.12
N GLY A 107 -12.36 -10.25 -20.95
CA GLY A 107 -12.00 -10.93 -19.72
C GLY A 107 -10.53 -10.91 -19.34
N GLY A 108 -9.62 -10.35 -20.16
CA GLY A 108 -8.18 -10.31 -19.83
C GLY A 108 -7.91 -9.69 -18.46
N ALA A 109 -8.24 -8.41 -18.29
CA ALA A 109 -8.09 -7.68 -17.03
C ALA A 109 -8.86 -8.32 -15.86
N ARG A 110 -10.04 -8.88 -16.13
CA ARG A 110 -10.88 -9.55 -15.12
C ARG A 110 -10.26 -10.85 -14.64
N ASN A 111 -9.73 -11.65 -15.55
CA ASN A 111 -9.08 -12.92 -15.24
C ASN A 111 -7.78 -12.67 -14.47
N ASP A 112 -7.00 -11.66 -14.86
CA ASP A 112 -5.81 -11.24 -14.12
C ASP A 112 -6.17 -10.76 -12.70
N LEU A 113 -7.26 -10.00 -12.56
CA LEU A 113 -7.77 -9.58 -11.25
C LEU A 113 -8.19 -10.78 -10.39
N ILE A 114 -8.92 -11.75 -10.96
CA ILE A 114 -9.31 -12.99 -10.29
C ILE A 114 -8.08 -13.78 -9.87
N GLN A 115 -7.12 -13.95 -10.78
CA GLN A 115 -5.88 -14.68 -10.51
C GLN A 115 -5.08 -13.99 -9.39
N PHE A 116 -4.92 -12.67 -9.46
CA PHE A 116 -4.23 -11.90 -8.43
C PHE A 116 -4.93 -12.04 -7.07
N TRP A 117 -6.25 -11.94 -7.03
CA TRP A 117 -7.02 -12.18 -5.81
C TRP A 117 -6.83 -13.60 -5.30
N GLN A 118 -6.91 -14.60 -6.18
CA GLN A 118 -6.71 -16.00 -5.83
C GLN A 118 -5.33 -16.25 -5.22
N GLU A 119 -4.28 -15.62 -5.75
CA GLU A 119 -2.90 -15.78 -5.31
C GLU A 119 -2.54 -14.97 -4.06
N LYS A 120 -3.07 -13.75 -3.92
CA LYS A 120 -2.59 -12.78 -2.91
C LYS A 120 -3.55 -12.58 -1.74
N TYR A 121 -4.86 -12.67 -1.97
CA TYR A 121 -5.89 -12.43 -0.96
C TYR A 121 -6.16 -13.73 -0.18
N THR A 122 -5.24 -14.06 0.72
CA THR A 122 -5.31 -15.21 1.62
C THR A 122 -5.07 -14.81 3.07
N GLY A 123 -5.65 -15.54 4.01
CA GLY A 123 -5.55 -15.31 5.45
C GLY A 123 -4.10 -15.22 5.95
N SER A 124 -3.18 -16.00 5.38
CA SER A 124 -1.75 -15.94 5.71
C SER A 124 -1.11 -14.58 5.40
N ASN A 125 -1.66 -13.82 4.45
CA ASN A 125 -1.21 -12.47 4.05
C ASN A 125 -2.01 -11.34 4.71
N MET A 126 -3.03 -11.65 5.49
CA MET A 126 -3.95 -10.66 6.06
C MET A 126 -3.71 -10.42 7.55
N LYS A 127 -4.09 -9.22 7.98
CA LYS A 127 -4.24 -8.83 9.38
C LYS A 127 -5.56 -8.08 9.50
N LEU A 128 -6.37 -8.46 10.47
CA LEU A 128 -7.65 -7.83 10.76
C LEU A 128 -7.58 -7.20 12.16
N CYS A 129 -8.11 -5.99 12.30
CA CYS A 129 -8.32 -5.33 13.57
C CYS A 129 -9.80 -4.95 13.64
N VAL A 130 -10.47 -5.33 14.72
CA VAL A 130 -11.84 -4.96 15.02
C VAL A 130 -11.86 -4.24 16.35
N TYR A 131 -12.56 -3.11 16.40
CA TYR A 131 -12.73 -2.29 17.58
C TYR A 131 -14.23 -2.10 17.85
N GLY A 132 -14.64 -2.33 19.08
CA GLY A 132 -16.03 -2.22 19.51
C GLY A 132 -16.15 -2.20 21.03
N LYS A 133 -17.34 -1.85 21.53
CA LYS A 133 -17.63 -1.77 22.98
C LYS A 133 -17.79 -3.14 23.64
N ALA A 134 -18.14 -4.17 22.86
CA ALA A 134 -18.35 -5.54 23.32
C ALA A 134 -17.07 -6.18 23.89
N SER A 135 -17.23 -7.26 24.65
CA SER A 135 -16.10 -8.00 25.22
C SER A 135 -15.22 -8.64 24.13
N LEU A 136 -13.98 -8.97 24.49
CA LEU A 136 -13.05 -9.63 23.55
C LEU A 136 -13.59 -10.97 23.05
N ASP A 137 -14.25 -11.74 23.90
CA ASP A 137 -14.81 -13.05 23.53
C ASP A 137 -15.93 -12.91 22.51
N GLU A 138 -16.79 -11.89 22.66
CA GLU A 138 -17.87 -11.62 21.73
C GLU A 138 -17.36 -11.09 20.39
N LEU A 139 -16.39 -10.17 20.42
CA LEU A 139 -15.73 -9.67 19.21
C LEU A 139 -15.02 -10.79 18.47
N GLN A 140 -14.29 -11.66 19.18
CA GLN A 140 -13.63 -12.83 18.59
C GLN A 140 -14.66 -13.74 17.92
N LYS A 141 -15.77 -14.07 18.61
CA LYS A 141 -16.82 -14.92 18.07
C LYS A 141 -17.40 -14.37 16.76
N VAL A 142 -17.70 -13.07 16.70
CA VAL A 142 -18.23 -12.45 15.47
C VAL A 142 -17.19 -12.44 14.37
N VAL A 143 -15.91 -12.20 14.68
CA VAL A 143 -14.81 -12.27 13.70
C VAL A 143 -14.67 -13.68 13.13
N GLU A 144 -14.70 -14.72 13.97
CA GLU A 144 -14.63 -16.11 13.53
C GLU A 144 -15.83 -16.49 12.65
N GLN A 145 -17.03 -16.02 13.00
CA GLN A 145 -18.25 -16.26 12.22
C GLN A 145 -18.23 -15.56 10.86
N THR A 146 -17.63 -14.37 10.75
CA THR A 146 -17.65 -13.57 9.52
C THR A 146 -16.44 -13.83 8.62
N PHE A 147 -15.24 -13.96 9.18
CA PHE A 147 -13.99 -14.15 8.42
C PHE A 147 -13.48 -15.60 8.40
N GLY A 148 -14.18 -16.55 9.04
CA GLY A 148 -13.76 -17.94 9.13
C GLY A 148 -13.57 -18.63 7.77
N ASP A 149 -14.30 -18.19 6.75
CA ASP A 149 -14.23 -18.74 5.39
C ASP A 149 -13.13 -18.11 4.52
N VAL A 150 -12.34 -17.17 5.06
CA VAL A 150 -11.19 -16.61 4.34
C VAL A 150 -10.16 -17.71 4.09
N ARG A 151 -9.82 -17.92 2.81
CA ARG A 151 -8.88 -18.96 2.40
C ARG A 151 -7.54 -18.79 3.13
N PRO A 152 -7.01 -19.81 3.84
CA PRO A 152 -5.82 -19.65 4.68
C PRO A 152 -4.56 -19.30 3.89
N GLY A 153 -4.47 -19.71 2.62
CA GLY A 153 -3.28 -19.54 1.79
C GLY A 153 -2.16 -20.50 2.14
N LEU A 154 -1.03 -20.37 1.43
CA LEU A 154 0.16 -21.15 1.75
C LEU A 154 0.75 -20.69 3.09
N PRO A 155 1.30 -21.62 3.89
CA PRO A 155 2.08 -21.24 5.07
C PRO A 155 3.20 -20.32 4.61
N LYS A 156 3.36 -19.18 5.30
CA LYS A 156 4.51 -18.31 5.06
C LYS A 156 5.76 -19.16 5.22
N SER A 157 6.61 -19.18 4.20
CA SER A 157 7.95 -19.75 4.36
C SER A 157 8.60 -18.98 5.51
N THR A 158 8.71 -19.63 6.66
CA THR A 158 9.63 -19.24 7.71
C THR A 158 11.03 -19.54 7.18
N SER A 159 11.44 -18.81 6.15
CA SER A 159 12.86 -18.73 5.83
C SER A 159 13.49 -18.18 7.11
N PRO A 160 14.37 -18.93 7.80
CA PRO A 160 15.08 -18.37 8.93
C PRO A 160 15.73 -17.09 8.43
N THR A 161 15.56 -16.00 9.18
CA THR A 161 16.39 -14.81 9.07
C THR A 161 17.81 -15.32 8.85
N PRO A 162 18.46 -15.07 7.70
CA PRO A 162 19.74 -15.67 7.43
C PRO A 162 20.66 -15.23 8.55
N SER A 163 21.12 -16.18 9.37
CA SER A 163 22.13 -15.92 10.37
C SER A 163 23.28 -15.23 9.64
N SER A 164 23.71 -14.08 10.17
CA SER A 164 24.82 -13.29 9.66
C SER A 164 26.05 -14.18 9.48
N SER A 165 26.18 -14.75 8.28
CA SER A 165 27.40 -15.42 7.84
C SER A 165 28.17 -14.37 7.07
N SER A 166 29.13 -13.80 7.78
CA SER A 166 30.24 -12.99 7.30
C SER A 166 30.64 -13.33 5.87
N SER A 167 30.10 -12.57 4.92
CA SER A 167 30.47 -12.59 3.52
C SER A 167 30.67 -11.14 3.10
N SER A 168 31.90 -10.82 2.73
CA SER A 168 32.45 -9.50 2.42
C SER A 168 31.92 -8.87 1.12
N ASN A 169 30.62 -9.00 0.84
CA ASN A 169 29.97 -8.28 -0.24
C ASN A 169 29.29 -7.04 0.32
N LYS A 170 29.79 -5.89 -0.15
CA LYS A 170 29.38 -4.51 0.15
C LYS A 170 27.94 -4.24 -0.34
N GLN A 171 26.96 -4.97 0.17
CA GLN A 171 25.55 -4.70 -0.08
C GLN A 171 25.14 -3.57 0.86
N LEU A 172 24.74 -2.42 0.32
CA LEU A 172 24.47 -1.23 1.13
C LEU A 172 23.31 -1.45 2.12
N PHE A 173 22.35 -2.33 1.78
CA PHE A 173 21.16 -2.65 2.59
C PHE A 173 20.77 -4.12 2.38
N THR A 174 20.54 -4.88 3.46
CA THR A 174 20.34 -6.35 3.44
C THR A 174 18.92 -6.82 3.79
N THR A 175 17.98 -5.91 4.03
CA THR A 175 16.76 -6.22 4.79
C THR A 175 15.59 -5.32 4.40
N GLU A 176 15.15 -5.37 3.14
CA GLU A 176 13.70 -5.24 2.93
C GLU A 176 13.14 -6.64 3.17
N SER A 177 12.09 -6.77 3.97
CA SER A 177 11.39 -8.04 4.22
C SER A 177 10.98 -8.79 2.94
N THR A 178 11.03 -8.11 1.79
CA THR A 178 10.99 -8.72 0.47
C THR A 178 12.36 -8.66 -0.23
N LYS A 179 12.98 -9.82 -0.49
CA LYS A 179 14.21 -9.90 -1.28
C LYS A 179 13.91 -9.62 -2.77
N TYR A 180 14.07 -8.38 -3.21
CA TYR A 180 13.94 -8.02 -4.63
C TYR A 180 15.20 -8.33 -5.43
N ASN A 181 15.52 -9.62 -5.63
CA ASN A 181 16.65 -10.07 -6.47
C ASN A 181 17.99 -9.33 -6.21
N ASN A 182 18.25 -8.90 -4.97
CA ASN A 182 19.39 -8.06 -4.57
C ASN A 182 19.51 -6.71 -5.32
N ALA A 183 18.45 -6.25 -5.98
CA ALA A 183 18.39 -4.92 -6.58
C ALA A 183 18.07 -3.90 -5.48
N VAL A 184 18.87 -2.84 -5.38
CA VAL A 184 18.50 -1.64 -4.63
C VAL A 184 17.79 -0.66 -5.56
N ALA A 185 16.79 0.07 -5.03
CA ALA A 185 16.08 1.09 -5.79
C ALA A 185 17.03 2.18 -6.32
N PHE A 186 17.97 2.62 -5.48
CA PHE A 186 18.93 3.67 -5.81
C PHE A 186 20.38 3.18 -5.65
N PRO A 187 20.98 2.55 -6.67
CA PRO A 187 22.39 2.18 -6.62
C PRO A 187 23.31 3.42 -6.56
N PRO A 188 24.59 3.29 -6.17
CA PRO A 188 25.51 4.43 -6.14
C PRO A 188 25.58 5.24 -7.44
N SER A 189 25.39 4.58 -8.60
CA SER A 189 25.34 5.23 -9.92
C SER A 189 24.11 6.12 -10.16
N SER A 190 23.06 6.00 -9.32
CA SER A 190 21.88 6.86 -9.36
C SER A 190 21.90 7.98 -8.32
N LEU A 191 22.91 8.04 -7.45
CA LEU A 191 23.05 9.07 -6.41
C LEU A 191 23.74 10.33 -6.93
N SER A 192 23.75 11.40 -6.12
CA SER A 192 24.39 12.69 -6.44
C SER A 192 23.86 13.33 -7.73
N LYS A 193 22.57 13.14 -8.02
CA LYS A 193 21.89 13.75 -9.16
C LYS A 193 21.16 15.00 -8.72
N ILE A 194 21.21 16.03 -9.57
CA ILE A 194 20.34 17.21 -9.48
C ILE A 194 19.30 17.08 -10.58
N GLN A 195 18.04 17.25 -10.23
CA GLN A 195 16.92 17.23 -11.17
C GLN A 195 16.20 18.57 -11.10
N GLU A 196 16.19 19.30 -12.21
CA GLU A 196 15.41 20.52 -12.37
C GLU A 196 14.03 20.14 -12.93
N VAL A 197 12.98 20.55 -12.24
CA VAL A 197 11.59 20.18 -12.57
C VAL A 197 10.80 21.46 -12.80
N ILE A 198 10.14 21.56 -13.94
CA ILE A 198 9.18 22.63 -14.23
C ILE A 198 7.83 22.20 -13.65
N PRO A 199 7.34 22.86 -12.59
CA PRO A 199 6.04 22.54 -12.02
C PRO A 199 4.89 23.02 -12.92
N VAL A 200 3.72 22.43 -12.73
CA VAL A 200 2.47 22.86 -13.35
C VAL A 200 1.91 24.08 -12.61
N ALA A 201 1.91 24.03 -11.27
CA ALA A 201 1.53 25.15 -10.43
C ALA A 201 2.68 26.15 -10.28
N GLU A 202 2.37 27.41 -10.00
CA GLU A 202 3.39 28.40 -9.64
C GLU A 202 3.94 28.10 -8.24
N GLN A 203 5.05 27.38 -8.18
CA GLN A 203 5.72 27.02 -6.93
C GLN A 203 7.24 26.96 -7.08
N ARG A 204 7.94 27.09 -5.96
CA ARG A 204 9.40 26.95 -5.87
C ARG A 204 9.71 26.02 -4.71
N THR A 205 10.17 24.81 -5.02
CA THR A 205 10.37 23.75 -4.04
C THR A 205 11.73 23.11 -4.25
N ILE A 206 12.50 22.96 -3.18
CA ILE A 206 13.73 22.16 -3.16
C ILE A 206 13.42 20.86 -2.41
N LYS A 207 13.68 19.71 -3.03
CA LYS A 207 13.60 18.40 -2.39
C LYS A 207 14.98 17.77 -2.33
N ILE A 208 15.44 17.47 -1.12
CA ILE A 208 16.71 16.77 -0.88
C ILE A 208 16.36 15.37 -0.39
N LEU A 209 16.81 14.35 -1.13
CA LEU A 209 16.48 12.94 -0.88
C LEU A 209 17.76 12.18 -0.55
N PHE A 210 17.72 11.41 0.53
CA PHE A 210 18.79 10.51 0.95
C PHE A 210 18.29 9.07 0.89
N ALA A 211 19.07 8.18 0.30
CA ALA A 211 18.83 6.75 0.43
C ALA A 211 19.20 6.31 1.85
N THR A 212 18.24 5.75 2.58
CA THR A 212 18.43 5.23 3.95
C THR A 212 18.22 3.72 3.96
N PRO A 213 18.67 3.03 5.02
CA PRO A 213 18.25 1.65 5.24
C PRO A 213 16.72 1.54 5.32
N PRO A 214 16.17 0.34 5.04
CA PRO A 214 14.75 0.06 5.19
C PRO A 214 14.25 0.35 6.60
N LEU A 215 12.99 0.78 6.73
CA LEU A 215 12.41 1.13 8.02
C LEU A 215 12.11 -0.08 8.89
N ASP A 216 12.02 -1.26 8.29
CA ASP A 216 11.83 -2.56 8.94
C ASP A 216 13.17 -3.25 9.29
N ASP A 217 14.30 -2.58 9.06
CA ASP A 217 15.61 -3.01 9.56
C ASP A 217 15.64 -2.97 11.10
N GLU A 218 16.10 -4.06 11.73
CA GLU A 218 16.07 -4.23 13.20
C GLU A 218 16.79 -3.08 13.93
N ASP A 219 17.97 -2.68 13.45
CA ASP A 219 18.75 -1.61 14.06
C ASP A 219 18.03 -0.25 13.94
N ILE A 220 17.32 -0.02 12.82
CA ILE A 220 16.53 1.21 12.58
C ILE A 220 15.28 1.24 13.46
N VAL A 221 14.60 0.10 13.63
CA VAL A 221 13.39 -0.01 14.46
C VAL A 221 13.72 0.25 15.93
N ASP A 222 14.83 -0.32 16.42
CA ASP A 222 15.25 -0.23 17.81
C ASP A 222 15.77 1.17 18.15
N SER A 223 16.68 1.70 17.33
CA SER A 223 17.34 2.99 17.61
C SER A 223 16.53 4.21 17.16
N ARG A 224 15.57 4.04 16.23
CA ARG A 224 14.70 5.09 15.67
C ARG A 224 15.43 6.39 15.30
N PRO A 225 16.56 6.32 14.57
CA PRO A 225 17.47 7.44 14.39
C PRO A 225 16.81 8.59 13.60
N TYR A 226 15.87 8.25 12.71
CA TYR A 226 15.09 9.22 11.93
C TYR A 226 14.31 10.20 12.81
N ARG A 227 13.90 9.84 14.04
CA ARG A 227 13.20 10.75 14.95
C ARG A 227 14.10 11.87 15.45
N VAL A 228 15.36 11.55 15.76
CA VAL A 228 16.34 12.55 16.19
C VAL A 228 16.72 13.42 15.00
N LEU A 229 16.98 12.80 13.84
CA LEU A 229 17.32 13.53 12.62
C LEU A 229 16.21 14.49 12.18
N SER A 230 14.95 14.03 12.15
CA SER A 230 13.82 14.89 11.77
C SER A 230 13.62 16.03 12.75
N HIS A 231 13.76 15.77 14.06
CA HIS A 231 13.67 16.80 15.08
C HIS A 231 14.77 17.87 14.90
N LEU A 232 16.01 17.47 14.63
CA LEU A 232 17.13 18.40 14.44
C LEU A 232 17.03 19.20 13.14
N LEU A 233 16.70 18.54 12.04
CA LEU A 233 16.58 19.17 10.72
C LEU A 233 15.35 20.08 10.60
N GLY A 234 14.25 19.68 11.24
CA GLY A 234 13.00 20.44 11.30
C GLY A 234 12.94 21.44 12.46
N HIS A 235 14.02 21.65 13.21
CA HIS A 235 14.01 22.58 14.34
C HIS A 235 14.04 24.04 13.85
N GLU A 236 13.13 24.87 14.35
CA GLU A 236 12.95 26.25 13.89
C GLU A 236 13.49 27.32 14.87
N SER A 237 14.16 26.91 15.95
CA SER A 237 14.77 27.89 16.88
C SER A 237 15.92 28.67 16.26
N VAL A 238 16.25 29.82 16.87
CA VAL A 238 17.44 30.63 16.57
C VAL A 238 18.69 29.77 16.37
N GLY A 239 19.41 30.01 15.28
CA GLY A 239 20.65 29.31 14.94
C GLY A 239 20.47 27.93 14.28
N ARG A 240 19.25 27.57 13.87
CA ARG A 240 18.95 26.32 13.13
C ARG A 240 18.68 26.57 11.65
N LEU A 241 18.63 25.50 10.88
CA LEU A 241 18.54 25.52 9.41
C LEU A 241 17.32 26.29 8.89
N LEU A 242 16.19 26.20 9.60
CA LEU A 242 14.92 26.81 9.20
C LEU A 242 14.64 28.14 9.89
N PHE A 243 15.57 28.68 10.68
CA PHE A 243 15.39 29.98 11.32
C PHE A 243 15.54 31.09 10.30
N PHE A 244 14.45 31.83 10.05
CA PHE A 244 14.38 32.98 9.15
C PHE A 244 13.96 34.25 9.89
#